data_AF-S3K0B1-F1
#
_entry.id   AF-S3K0B1-F1
#
_cell.length_a   1.000
_cell.length_b   1.000
_cell.length_c   1.000
_cell.angle_alpha   90.00
_cell.angle_beta   90.00
_cell.angle_gamma   90.00
#
_symmetry.space_group_name_H-M   'P 1'
#
loop_
_entity.id
_entity.type
_entity.pdbx_description
1 polymer ?
#
loop_
_entity_poly.entity_id
_entity_poly.type
_entity_poly.pdbx_seq_one_letter_code
_entity_poly.pdbx_strand_id
1 'polypeptide(L)'
;MKKNVFLSFFLLVFCALAFAQQADRMTAMINAPRVTFNQAAYFASSYLGLGSENMSDAEAGKMLAAFSSFPKLSVSEQPLTVKEFAYFCVKVWKIKGGIGYTVFKAPRYALKELKALGFVPVFADPDTYVTGRDALYIMGKCADYAEVQNAKKGAE
;
A
#
# COMPACT_ATOMS: atom_id res chain seq x y z
N MET A 1 30.59 -4.83 34.70
CA MET A 1 30.95 -4.73 33.26
C MET A 1 30.40 -5.89 32.43
N LYS A 2 30.61 -7.17 32.79
CA LYS A 2 30.07 -8.34 32.04
C LYS A 2 28.54 -8.33 31.83
N LYS A 3 27.75 -7.95 32.85
CA LYS A 3 26.28 -7.82 32.74
C LYS A 3 25.82 -6.72 31.77
N ASN A 4 26.53 -5.60 31.72
CA ASN A 4 26.19 -4.48 30.82
C ASN A 4 26.58 -4.79 29.37
N VAL A 5 27.67 -5.54 29.16
CA VAL A 5 28.06 -6.05 27.83
C VAL A 5 27.06 -7.11 27.35
N PHE A 6 26.61 -8.01 28.22
CA PHE A 6 25.60 -9.02 27.88
C PHE A 6 24.25 -8.39 27.54
N LEU A 7 23.81 -7.38 28.31
CA LEU A 7 22.59 -6.63 28.03
C LEU A 7 22.69 -5.86 26.71
N SER A 8 23.83 -5.23 26.44
CA SER A 8 24.07 -4.50 25.19
C SER A 8 24.10 -5.44 23.99
N PHE A 9 24.71 -6.62 24.12
CA PHE A 9 24.68 -7.68 23.11
C PHE A 9 23.26 -8.21 22.85
N PHE A 10 22.49 -8.47 23.92
CA PHE A 10 21.10 -8.92 23.80
C PHE A 10 20.21 -7.88 23.11
N LEU A 11 20.40 -6.59 23.43
CA LEU A 11 19.69 -5.49 22.77
C LEU A 11 20.02 -5.43 21.28
N LEU A 12 21.29 -5.60 20.92
CA LEU A 12 21.76 -5.58 19.52
C LEU A 12 21.15 -6.73 18.70
N VAL A 13 21.10 -7.93 19.28
CA VAL A 13 20.44 -9.10 18.66
C VAL A 13 18.94 -8.85 18.50
N PHE A 14 18.28 -8.25 19.48
CA PHE A 14 16.85 -7.95 19.41
C PHE A 14 16.53 -6.95 18.28
N CYS A 15 17.32 -5.90 18.13
CA CYS A 15 17.17 -4.96 17.01
C CYS A 15 17.36 -5.67 15.66
N ALA A 16 18.35 -6.56 15.53
CA ALA A 16 18.60 -7.28 14.28
C ALA A 16 17.41 -8.17 13.86
N LEU A 17 16.72 -8.80 14.82
CA LEU A 17 15.54 -9.65 14.54
C LEU A 17 14.35 -8.83 14.03
N ALA A 18 14.16 -7.60 14.52
CA ALA A 18 13.09 -6.72 14.04
C ALA A 18 13.31 -6.31 12.57
N PHE A 19 14.55 -5.99 12.18
CA PHE A 19 14.88 -5.67 10.79
C PHE A 19 14.73 -6.87 9.85
N ALA A 20 15.03 -8.09 10.32
CA ALA A 20 14.88 -9.30 9.52
C ALA A 20 13.41 -9.54 9.13
N GLN A 21 12.47 -9.40 10.06
CA GLN A 21 11.05 -9.58 9.80
C GLN A 21 10.52 -8.61 8.71
N GLN A 22 10.98 -7.36 8.72
CA GLN A 22 10.58 -6.37 7.70
C GLN A 22 11.17 -6.70 6.32
N ALA A 23 12.44 -7.12 6.28
CA ALA A 23 13.09 -7.53 5.04
C ALA A 23 12.39 -8.75 4.41
N ASP A 24 11.95 -9.71 5.22
CA ASP A 24 11.20 -10.87 4.76
C ASP A 24 9.85 -10.47 4.14
N ARG A 25 9.13 -9.51 4.74
CA ARG A 25 7.87 -9.00 4.16
C ARG A 25 8.08 -8.25 2.86
N MET A 26 9.10 -7.41 2.78
CA MET A 26 9.46 -6.73 1.54
C MET A 26 9.81 -7.76 0.45
N THR A 27 10.57 -8.79 0.80
CA THR A 27 10.94 -9.88 -0.11
C THR A 27 9.72 -10.68 -0.56
N ALA A 28 8.82 -11.01 0.37
CA ALA A 28 7.56 -11.70 0.07
C ALA A 28 6.68 -10.87 -0.87
N MET A 29 6.58 -9.56 -0.63
CA MET A 29 5.86 -8.65 -1.50
C MET A 29 6.49 -8.60 -2.90
N ILE A 30 7.79 -8.34 -3.04
CA ILE A 30 8.47 -8.28 -4.34
C ILE A 30 8.28 -9.56 -5.16
N ASN A 31 8.29 -10.72 -4.48
CA ASN A 31 8.15 -12.02 -5.12
C ASN A 31 6.69 -12.46 -5.30
N ALA A 32 5.72 -11.69 -4.81
CA ALA A 32 4.31 -12.03 -4.94
C ALA A 32 3.89 -11.98 -6.43
N PRO A 33 3.46 -13.11 -7.04
CA PRO A 33 2.95 -13.10 -8.40
C PRO A 33 1.59 -12.39 -8.49
N ARG A 34 0.86 -12.34 -7.37
CA ARG A 34 -0.45 -11.71 -7.23
C ARG A 34 -0.57 -11.13 -5.83
N VAL A 35 -0.91 -9.86 -5.73
CA VAL A 35 -1.04 -9.15 -4.44
C VAL A 35 -2.48 -9.20 -3.95
N THR A 36 -2.66 -9.47 -2.66
CA THR A 36 -3.97 -9.42 -1.98
C THR A 36 -4.23 -8.04 -1.36
N PHE A 37 -5.49 -7.77 -0.99
CA PHE A 37 -5.83 -6.54 -0.27
C PHE A 37 -5.03 -6.39 1.03
N ASN A 38 -4.94 -7.47 1.80
CA ASN A 38 -4.28 -7.48 3.10
C ASN A 38 -2.77 -7.22 2.99
N GLN A 39 -2.11 -7.82 2.00
CA GLN A 39 -0.70 -7.56 1.70
C GLN A 39 -0.46 -6.10 1.33
N ALA A 40 -1.27 -5.54 0.42
CA ALA A 40 -1.17 -4.12 0.05
C ALA A 40 -1.50 -3.20 1.24
N ALA A 41 -2.44 -3.60 2.10
CA ALA A 41 -2.85 -2.84 3.26
C ALA A 41 -1.76 -2.69 4.30
N TYR A 42 -0.85 -3.67 4.45
CA TYR A 42 0.31 -3.57 5.33
C TYR A 42 1.17 -2.35 4.97
N PHE A 43 1.64 -2.27 3.73
CA PHE A 43 2.49 -1.16 3.27
C PHE A 43 1.74 0.18 3.25
N ALA A 44 0.46 0.18 2.88
CA ALA A 44 -0.37 1.39 2.95
C ALA A 44 -0.55 1.89 4.40
N SER A 45 -0.72 0.98 5.36
CA SER A 45 -0.84 1.33 6.78
C SER A 45 0.47 1.89 7.31
N SER A 46 1.62 1.32 6.94
CA SER A 46 2.93 1.89 7.27
C SER A 46 3.10 3.31 6.74
N TYR A 47 2.71 3.57 5.50
CA TYR A 47 2.75 4.93 4.93
C TYR A 47 1.86 5.91 5.69
N LEU A 48 0.66 5.49 6.09
CA LEU A 48 -0.31 6.32 6.79
C LEU A 48 0.00 6.48 8.30
N GLY A 49 1.02 5.81 8.82
CA GLY A 49 1.31 5.78 10.26
C GLY A 49 0.22 5.05 11.06
N LEU A 50 -0.45 4.08 10.46
CA LEU A 50 -1.51 3.28 11.08
C LEU A 50 -0.96 1.95 11.61
N GLY A 51 -1.37 1.57 12.82
CA GLY A 51 -1.04 0.27 13.41
C GLY A 51 0.40 0.16 13.90
N SER A 52 0.83 -1.07 14.22
CA SER A 52 2.21 -1.37 14.60
C SER A 52 2.95 -2.00 13.43
N GLU A 53 4.26 -1.81 13.35
CA GLU A 53 5.10 -2.39 12.28
C GLU A 53 5.06 -3.93 12.25
N ASN A 54 4.71 -4.55 13.38
CA ASN A 54 4.64 -6.00 13.55
C ASN A 54 3.25 -6.59 13.27
N MET A 55 2.27 -5.76 12.91
CA MET A 55 0.92 -6.23 12.63
C MET A 55 0.90 -7.22 11.46
N SER A 56 0.05 -8.24 11.56
CA SER A 56 -0.20 -9.17 10.45
C SER A 56 -0.91 -8.48 9.28
N ASP A 57 -0.81 -9.05 8.08
CA ASP A 57 -1.49 -8.52 6.89
C ASP A 57 -3.01 -8.48 7.08
N ALA A 58 -3.58 -9.47 7.78
CA ALA A 58 -5.01 -9.51 8.11
C ALA A 58 -5.43 -8.38 9.08
N GLU A 59 -4.59 -8.06 10.06
CA GLU A 59 -4.81 -6.90 10.94
C GLU A 59 -4.70 -5.59 10.16
N ALA A 60 -3.70 -5.47 9.28
CA ALA A 60 -3.53 -4.29 8.44
C ALA A 60 -4.73 -4.08 7.51
N GLY A 61 -5.24 -5.16 6.90
CA GLY A 61 -6.45 -5.12 6.08
C GLY A 61 -7.68 -4.60 6.85
N LYS A 62 -7.90 -5.12 8.06
CA LYS A 62 -8.99 -4.65 8.95
C LYS A 62 -8.81 -3.18 9.35
N MET A 63 -7.61 -2.78 9.76
CA MET A 63 -7.34 -1.40 10.17
C MET A 63 -7.53 -0.43 9.01
N LEU A 64 -7.01 -0.75 7.83
CA LEU A 64 -7.14 0.12 6.67
C LEU A 64 -8.59 0.22 6.18
N ALA A 65 -9.35 -0.88 6.24
CA ALA A 65 -10.78 -0.88 5.91
C ALA A 65 -11.62 -0.06 6.91
N ALA A 66 -11.18 0.03 8.16
CA ALA A 66 -11.79 0.92 9.15
C ALA A 66 -11.41 2.39 8.90
N PHE A 67 -10.17 2.66 8.47
CA PHE A 67 -9.69 4.00 8.15
C PHE A 67 -10.29 4.58 6.85
N SER A 68 -10.53 3.73 5.84
CA SER A 68 -11.07 4.13 4.55
C SER A 68 -12.09 3.12 4.04
N SER A 69 -13.22 3.61 3.54
CA SER A 69 -14.28 2.76 3.00
C SER A 69 -13.97 2.29 1.57
N PHE A 70 -13.98 0.97 1.34
CA PHE A 70 -13.78 0.33 0.03
C PHE A 70 -15.02 -0.46 -0.43
N PRO A 71 -16.16 0.19 -0.73
CA PRO A 71 -17.44 -0.50 -0.99
C PRO A 71 -17.46 -1.36 -2.27
N LYS A 72 -16.41 -1.28 -3.09
CA LYS A 72 -16.26 -1.99 -4.36
C LYS A 72 -15.07 -2.96 -4.35
N LEU A 73 -14.55 -3.26 -3.15
CA LEU A 73 -13.51 -4.26 -2.93
C LEU A 73 -13.92 -5.16 -1.78
N SER A 74 -13.55 -6.42 -1.86
CA SER A 74 -13.58 -7.32 -0.72
C SER A 74 -12.29 -7.17 0.08
N VAL A 75 -12.41 -6.92 1.38
CA VAL A 75 -11.29 -6.97 2.32
C VAL A 75 -11.00 -8.45 2.59
N SER A 76 -10.04 -9.02 1.88
CA SER A 76 -9.75 -10.46 1.95
C SER A 76 -8.34 -10.78 1.43
N GLU A 77 -7.98 -12.06 1.56
CA GLU A 77 -6.79 -12.64 0.93
C GLU A 77 -6.97 -12.96 -0.57
N GLN A 78 -8.05 -12.49 -1.19
CA GLN A 78 -8.22 -12.68 -2.62
C GLN A 78 -7.29 -11.73 -3.40
N PRO A 79 -6.64 -12.21 -4.47
CA PRO A 79 -5.85 -11.38 -5.36
C PRO A 79 -6.62 -10.20 -5.93
N LEU A 80 -5.99 -9.03 -5.96
CA LEU A 80 -6.53 -7.83 -6.59
C LEU A 80 -6.20 -7.80 -8.08
N THR A 81 -7.22 -7.53 -8.89
CA THR A 81 -7.02 -7.14 -10.29
C THR A 81 -6.39 -5.75 -10.37
N VAL A 82 -5.80 -5.39 -11.51
CA VAL A 82 -5.17 -4.08 -11.74
C VAL A 82 -6.16 -2.94 -11.49
N LYS A 83 -7.43 -3.08 -11.92
CA LYS A 83 -8.46 -2.04 -11.67
C LYS A 83 -8.80 -1.91 -10.19
N GLU A 84 -8.85 -3.02 -9.46
CA GLU A 84 -9.14 -3.06 -8.03
C GLU A 84 -8.00 -2.46 -7.22
N PHE A 85 -6.76 -2.78 -7.60
CA PHE A 85 -5.57 -2.22 -7.01
C PHE A 85 -5.44 -0.71 -7.26
N ALA A 86 -5.79 -0.24 -8.47
CA ALA A 86 -5.86 1.18 -8.75
C ALA A 86 -6.91 1.89 -7.88
N TYR A 87 -8.07 1.28 -7.68
CA TYR A 87 -9.10 1.78 -6.77
C TYR A 87 -8.62 1.87 -5.33
N PHE A 88 -7.93 0.82 -4.87
CA PHE A 88 -7.29 0.78 -3.57
C PHE A 88 -6.36 2.00 -3.40
N CYS A 89 -5.43 2.21 -4.34
CA CYS A 89 -4.44 3.28 -4.24
C CYS A 89 -5.09 4.68 -4.20
N VAL A 90 -6.00 4.98 -5.14
CA VAL A 90 -6.66 6.28 -5.19
C VAL A 90 -7.43 6.58 -3.89
N LYS A 91 -7.99 5.55 -3.24
CA LYS A 91 -8.74 5.68 -1.98
C LYS A 91 -7.84 5.83 -0.75
N VAL A 92 -6.71 5.14 -0.72
CA VAL A 92 -5.70 5.23 0.34
C VAL A 92 -5.06 6.62 0.33
N TRP A 93 -4.48 7.01 -0.80
CA TRP A 93 -3.73 8.27 -0.95
C TRP A 93 -4.59 9.51 -1.21
N LYS A 94 -5.92 9.36 -1.19
CA LYS A 94 -6.89 10.46 -1.41
C LYS A 94 -6.56 11.27 -2.68
N ILE A 95 -6.18 10.58 -3.74
CA ILE A 95 -5.90 11.20 -5.05
C ILE A 95 -7.21 11.81 -5.53
N LYS A 96 -7.23 13.15 -5.73
CA LYS A 96 -8.46 13.92 -6.03
C LYS A 96 -9.18 13.39 -7.27
N GLY A 97 -8.40 12.90 -8.24
CA GLY A 97 -8.86 12.36 -9.51
C GLY A 97 -9.49 13.42 -10.43
N GLY A 98 -9.61 13.09 -11.70
CA GLY A 98 -10.43 13.84 -12.65
C GLY A 98 -11.93 13.58 -12.45
N ILE A 99 -12.75 14.34 -13.20
CA ILE A 99 -14.23 14.34 -13.11
C ILE A 99 -14.82 12.92 -13.09
N GLY A 100 -14.31 12.02 -13.95
CA GLY A 100 -14.80 10.65 -14.03
C GLY A 100 -14.66 9.87 -12.71
N TYR A 101 -13.51 9.97 -12.04
CA TYR A 101 -13.35 9.31 -10.74
C TYR A 101 -14.17 10.01 -9.66
N THR A 102 -14.20 11.34 -9.64
CA THR A 102 -14.96 12.12 -8.65
C THR A 102 -16.45 11.73 -8.64
N VAL A 103 -17.04 11.52 -9.81
CA VAL A 103 -18.46 11.15 -9.97
C VAL A 103 -18.71 9.68 -9.65
N PHE A 104 -17.98 8.76 -10.28
CA PHE A 104 -18.33 7.33 -10.23
C PHE A 104 -17.68 6.57 -9.07
N LYS A 105 -16.52 7.05 -8.57
CA LYS A 105 -15.72 6.41 -7.51
C LYS A 105 -15.67 4.90 -7.67
N ALA A 106 -15.26 4.43 -8.86
CA ALA A 106 -15.30 3.02 -9.24
C ALA A 106 -13.94 2.53 -9.75
N PRO A 107 -13.65 1.21 -9.66
CA PRO A 107 -12.36 0.67 -10.09
C PRO A 107 -11.92 1.02 -11.50
N ARG A 108 -12.85 0.96 -12.47
CA ARG A 108 -12.58 1.37 -13.85
C ARG A 108 -12.07 2.81 -13.97
N TYR A 109 -12.65 3.74 -13.21
CA TYR A 109 -12.27 5.14 -13.25
C TYR A 109 -11.01 5.44 -12.45
N ALA A 110 -10.77 4.71 -11.36
CA ALA A 110 -9.51 4.79 -10.65
C ALA A 110 -8.34 4.30 -11.52
N LEU A 111 -8.53 3.20 -12.26
CA LEU A 111 -7.54 2.74 -13.24
C LEU A 111 -7.29 3.77 -14.33
N LYS A 112 -8.36 4.36 -14.88
CA LYS A 112 -8.23 5.43 -15.88
C LYS A 112 -7.42 6.61 -15.34
N GLU A 113 -7.64 6.98 -14.09
CA GLU A 113 -6.89 8.04 -13.41
C GLU A 113 -5.41 7.70 -13.30
N LEU A 114 -5.06 6.52 -12.78
CA LEU A 114 -3.67 6.11 -12.62
C LEU A 114 -2.96 5.92 -13.96
N LYS A 115 -3.67 5.52 -15.02
CA LYS A 115 -3.15 5.52 -16.39
C LYS A 115 -2.87 6.92 -16.91
N ALA A 116 -3.77 7.88 -16.65
CA ALA A 116 -3.59 9.27 -17.05
C ALA A 116 -2.40 9.94 -16.33
N LEU A 117 -2.15 9.57 -15.07
CA LEU A 117 -0.99 10.00 -14.29
C LEU A 117 0.32 9.27 -14.69
N GLY A 118 0.24 8.24 -15.54
CA GLY A 118 1.39 7.44 -15.96
C GLY A 118 1.89 6.45 -14.89
N PHE A 119 1.12 6.19 -13.84
CA PHE A 119 1.51 5.27 -12.77
C PHE A 119 1.24 3.81 -13.15
N VAL A 120 0.25 3.60 -14.02
CA VAL A 120 -0.09 2.29 -14.60
C VAL A 120 0.05 2.37 -16.13
N PRO A 121 0.63 1.37 -16.80
CA PRO A 121 0.73 1.36 -18.26
C PRO A 121 -0.62 1.51 -18.95
N VAL A 122 -0.67 2.29 -20.03
CA VAL A 122 -1.91 2.59 -20.78
C VAL A 122 -2.58 1.31 -21.28
N PHE A 123 -1.79 0.31 -21.68
CA PHE A 123 -2.25 -0.98 -22.21
C PHE A 123 -2.49 -2.05 -21.13
N ALA A 124 -2.31 -1.75 -19.84
CA ALA A 124 -2.53 -2.72 -18.77
C ALA A 124 -3.97 -3.25 -18.81
N ASP A 125 -4.13 -4.57 -18.82
CA ASP A 125 -5.42 -5.24 -18.80
C ASP A 125 -6.08 -5.05 -17.41
N PRO A 126 -7.27 -4.42 -17.33
CA PRO A 126 -7.96 -4.18 -16.06
C PRO A 126 -8.20 -5.41 -15.19
N ASP A 127 -8.37 -6.58 -15.81
CA ASP A 127 -8.82 -7.81 -15.15
C ASP A 127 -7.67 -8.78 -14.86
N THR A 128 -6.44 -8.43 -15.26
CA THR A 128 -5.23 -9.14 -14.81
C THR A 128 -4.90 -8.82 -13.37
N TYR A 129 -4.17 -9.72 -12.70
CA TYR A 129 -3.71 -9.51 -11.32
C TYR A 129 -2.45 -8.65 -11.27
N VAL A 130 -2.36 -7.80 -10.26
CA VAL A 130 -1.17 -6.97 -10.03
C VAL A 130 -0.06 -7.79 -9.37
N THR A 131 1.15 -7.68 -9.90
CA THR A 131 2.34 -8.29 -9.28
C THR A 131 2.82 -7.46 -8.10
N GLY A 132 3.60 -8.07 -7.21
CA GLY A 132 4.22 -7.41 -6.08
C GLY A 132 5.08 -6.20 -6.43
N ARG A 133 5.93 -6.35 -7.45
CA ARG A 133 6.79 -5.26 -7.95
C ARG A 133 5.97 -4.11 -8.51
N ASP A 134 4.96 -4.40 -9.33
CA ASP A 134 4.09 -3.37 -9.91
C ASP A 134 3.31 -2.66 -8.80
N ALA A 135 2.82 -3.41 -7.81
CA ALA A 135 2.11 -2.85 -6.68
C ALA A 135 2.97 -1.86 -5.89
N LEU A 136 4.19 -2.24 -5.50
CA LEU A 136 5.12 -1.35 -4.81
C LEU A 136 5.46 -0.11 -5.64
N TYR A 137 5.70 -0.28 -6.95
CA TYR A 137 5.95 0.84 -7.87
C TYR A 137 4.78 1.83 -7.90
N ILE A 138 3.56 1.33 -8.12
CA ILE A 138 2.35 2.15 -8.21
C ILE A 138 2.07 2.85 -6.88
N MET A 139 2.23 2.15 -5.74
CA MET A 139 2.04 2.71 -4.40
C MET A 139 3.03 3.85 -4.13
N GLY A 140 4.31 3.66 -4.48
CA GLY A 140 5.33 4.71 -4.39
C GLY A 140 4.94 5.95 -5.21
N LYS A 141 4.52 5.77 -6.47
CA LYS A 141 4.03 6.90 -7.30
C LYS A 141 2.82 7.61 -6.71
N CYS A 142 1.91 6.86 -6.09
CA CYS A 142 0.73 7.43 -5.43
C CYS A 142 1.12 8.22 -4.17
N ALA A 143 2.07 7.73 -3.39
CA ALA A 143 2.63 8.40 -2.22
C ALA A 143 3.29 9.74 -2.61
N ASP A 144 4.22 9.71 -3.57
CA ASP A 144 4.90 10.90 -4.08
C ASP A 144 3.89 11.96 -4.55
N TYR A 145 2.87 11.53 -5.29
CA TYR A 145 1.82 12.43 -5.79
C TYR A 145 0.98 13.04 -4.67
N ALA A 146 0.63 12.24 -3.66
CA ALA A 146 -0.16 12.70 -2.52
C ALA A 146 0.58 13.75 -1.69
N GLU A 147 1.89 13.58 -1.51
CA GLU A 147 2.74 14.56 -0.81
C GLU A 147 2.75 15.91 -1.53
N VAL A 148 2.98 15.91 -2.84
CA VAL A 148 2.93 17.12 -3.67
C VAL A 148 1.53 17.76 -3.64
N GLN A 149 0.48 16.94 -3.70
CA GLN A 149 -0.90 17.42 -3.62
C GLN A 149 -1.19 18.09 -2.26
N ASN A 150 -0.72 17.51 -1.17
CA ASN A 150 -0.96 18.02 0.18
C ASN A 150 -0.14 19.29 0.46
N ALA A 151 1.10 19.37 -0.04
CA ALA A 151 1.93 20.56 0.06
C ALA A 151 1.27 21.77 -0.61
N LYS A 152 0.65 21.59 -1.79
CA LYS A 152 -0.07 22.66 -2.49
C LYS A 152 -1.29 23.18 -1.70
N LYS A 153 -2.03 22.28 -1.04
CA LYS A 153 -3.21 22.67 -0.23
C LYS A 153 -2.84 23.43 1.05
N GLY A 154 -1.65 23.22 1.60
CA GLY A 154 -1.18 23.96 2.78
C GLY A 154 -0.61 25.34 2.45
N ALA A 155 -0.41 25.65 1.17
CA ALA A 155 0.06 26.95 0.68
C ALA A 155 -1.09 27.88 0.22
N GLU A 156 -2.32 27.36 0.16
CA GLU A 156 -3.57 28.09 -0.11
C GLU A 156 -4.28 28.41 1.21
#